data_AF-A0A3B9NQL2-F1
#
_entry.id   AF-A0A3B9NQL2-F1
#
_cell.length_a   1.000
_cell.length_b   1.000
_cell.length_c   1.000
_cell.angle_alpha   90.00
_cell.angle_beta   90.00
_cell.angle_gamma   90.00
#
_symmetry.space_group_name_H-M   'P 1'
#
loop_
_entity.id
_entity.type
_entity.pdbx_description
1 polymer ?
#
loop_
_entity_poly.entity_id
_entity_poly.type
_entity_poly.pdbx_seq_one_letter_code
_entity_poly.pdbx_strand_id
1 'polypeptide(L)' 'MNQIIVGYHVQATGVITLNEELDSYILVPPEACLVWPAGTGLALRDWLRGRGHEPEMIKLA' A
#
# COMPACT_ATOMS: atom_id res chain seq x y z
N MET A 1 16.28 4.39 -15.84
CA MET A 1 15.89 3.96 -14.49
C MET A 1 15.59 2.47 -14.58
N ASN A 2 16.41 1.61 -13.98
CA ASN A 2 16.29 0.15 -14.14
C ASN A 2 15.99 -0.48 -12.77
N GLN A 3 14.74 -0.40 -12.33
CA GLN A 3 14.31 -0.91 -11.03
C GLN A 3 13.17 -1.91 -11.22
N ILE A 4 13.13 -2.92 -10.36
CA ILE A 4 12.05 -3.90 -10.26
C ILE A 4 11.46 -3.79 -8.86
N ILE A 5 10.14 -3.69 -8.76
CA ILE A 5 9.41 -3.72 -7.49
C ILE A 5 8.60 -5.00 -7.45
N VAL A 6 8.74 -5.77 -6.36
CA VAL A 6 7.98 -6.99 -6.09
C VAL A 6 7.18 -6.78 -4.82
N GLY A 7 5.85 -6.80 -4.91
CA GLY A 7 4.95 -6.63 -3.77
C GLY A 7 4.56 -7.96 -3.13
N TYR A 8 4.47 -7.99 -1.81
CA TYR A 8 4.02 -9.15 -1.03
C TYR A 8 2.85 -8.77 -0.13
N HIS A 9 1.84 -9.63 -0.05
CA HIS A 9 0.80 -9.55 0.98
C HIS A 9 1.19 -10.47 2.14
N VAL A 10 1.27 -9.90 3.34
CA VAL A 10 1.67 -10.62 4.56
C VAL A 10 0.57 -10.46 5.61
N GLN A 11 0.21 -11.55 6.28
CA GLN A 11 -0.60 -11.52 7.49
C GLN A 11 0.34 -11.62 8.70
N ALA A 12 0.17 -10.72 9.66
CA ALA A 12 1.01 -10.66 10.86
C ALA A 12 0.19 -10.23 12.08
N THR A 13 0.69 -10.57 13.27
CA THR A 13 0.11 -10.20 14.56
C THR A 13 1.22 -9.72 15.49
N GLY A 14 0.93 -8.73 16.34
CA GLY A 14 1.89 -8.20 17.31
C GLY A 14 1.69 -6.71 17.58
N VAL A 15 2.63 -6.12 18.30
CA VAL A 15 2.68 -4.66 18.53
C VAL A 15 3.47 -4.02 17.40
N ILE A 16 2.95 -2.92 16.82
CA ILE A 16 3.65 -2.17 15.77
C ILE A 16 4.67 -1.24 16.43
N THR A 17 5.93 -1.37 16.02
CA THR A 17 7.05 -0.54 16.49
C THR A 17 7.77 0.04 15.26
N LEU A 18 8.03 1.35 15.27
CA LEU A 18 8.74 2.05 14.19
C LEU A 18 10.21 2.27 14.57
N ASN A 19 11.08 2.34 13.55
CA ASN A 19 12.48 2.74 13.69
C ASN A 19 12.70 4.15 13.09
N GLU A 20 13.95 4.60 13.04
CA GLU A 20 14.36 5.91 12.57
C GLU A 20 14.07 6.21 11.08
N GLU A 21 13.79 5.19 10.27
CA GLU A 21 13.44 5.37 8.85
C GLU A 21 11.95 5.71 8.66
N LEU A 22 11.10 5.48 9.66
CA LEU A 22 9.65 5.59 9.58
C LEU A 22 9.11 6.67 10.52
N ASP A 23 8.34 7.60 9.96
CA ASP A 23 7.74 8.70 10.71
C ASP A 23 6.51 8.25 11.54
N SER A 24 5.55 7.61 10.87
CA SER A 24 4.27 7.24 11.47
C SER A 24 3.61 6.08 10.73
N TYR A 25 2.62 5.46 11.36
CA TYR A 25 1.77 4.45 10.73
C TYR A 25 0.29 4.71 11.03
N ILE A 26 -0.57 4.30 10.11
CA ILE A 26 -2.01 4.24 10.28
C ILE A 26 -2.52 2.88 9.81
N LEU A 27 -3.62 2.42 10.38
CA LEU A 27 -4.33 1.24 9.92
C LEU A 27 -5.55 1.70 9.12
N VAL A 28 -5.55 1.37 7.83
CA VAL A 28 -6.62 1.74 6.91
C VAL A 28 -7.31 0.47 6.46
N PRO A 29 -8.66 0.37 6.61
CA PRO A 29 -9.38 -0.77 6.09
C PRO A 29 -9.33 -0.76 4.54
N PRO A 30 -9.38 -1.93 3.88
CA PRO A 30 -9.18 -2.06 2.43
C PRO A 30 -10.06 -1.13 1.58
N GLU A 31 -11.32 -0.96 1.98
CA GLU A 31 -12.31 -0.11 1.30
C GLU A 31 -12.03 1.39 1.41
N ALA A 32 -11.17 1.82 2.34
CA ALA A 32 -10.76 3.21 2.53
C ALA A 32 -9.34 3.50 2.00
N CYS A 33 -8.66 2.50 1.44
CA CYS A 33 -7.32 2.68 0.90
C CYS A 33 -7.32 3.55 -0.36
N LEU A 34 -6.38 4.49 -0.42
CA LEU A 34 -6.07 5.30 -1.60
C LEU A 34 -4.81 4.76 -2.29
N VAL A 35 -4.75 4.89 -3.62
CA VAL A 35 -3.63 4.38 -4.43
C VAL A 35 -3.01 5.47 -5.30
N TRP A 36 -1.71 5.37 -5.62
CA TRP A 36 -0.96 6.36 -6.43
C TRP A 36 -0.33 5.72 -7.69
N PRO A 37 -0.12 6.48 -8.79
CA PRO A 37 0.21 5.95 -10.11
C PRO A 37 1.68 5.56 -10.29
N ALA A 38 2.31 4.95 -9.28
CA ALA A 38 3.70 4.48 -9.34
C ALA A 38 3.99 3.37 -8.33
N GLY A 39 4.96 2.51 -8.67
CA GLY A 39 5.57 1.54 -7.75
C GLY A 39 4.57 0.76 -6.90
N THR A 40 4.70 0.88 -5.57
CA THR A 40 3.85 0.21 -4.58
C THR A 40 2.37 0.59 -4.66
N GLY A 41 2.02 1.76 -5.17
CA GLY A 41 0.62 2.18 -5.38
C GLY A 41 -0.08 1.33 -6.44
N LEU A 42 0.64 0.92 -7.49
CA LEU A 42 0.12 -0.01 -8.50
C LEU A 42 -0.05 -1.43 -7.92
N ALA A 43 0.90 -1.88 -7.10
CA ALA A 43 0.81 -3.17 -6.42
C ALA A 43 -0.39 -3.23 -5.46
N LEU A 44 -0.60 -2.16 -4.67
CA LEU A 44 -1.75 -2.05 -3.76
C LEU A 44 -3.09 -2.04 -4.53
N ARG A 45 -3.17 -1.29 -5.64
CA ARG A 45 -4.36 -1.25 -6.51
C ARG A 45 -4.76 -2.65 -6.99
N ASP A 46 -3.81 -3.40 -7.54
CA ASP A 46 -4.09 -4.72 -8.11
C ASP A 46 -4.51 -5.72 -7.03
N TRP A 47 -3.89 -5.64 -5.85
CA TRP A 47 -4.30 -6.44 -4.69
C TRP A 47 -5.71 -6.07 -4.18
N LEU A 48 -6.07 -4.79 -4.10
CA LEU A 48 -7.40 -4.34 -3.69
C LEU A 48 -8.49 -4.78 -4.68
N ARG A 49 -8.23 -4.65 -5.98
CA ARG A 49 -9.13 -5.12 -7.05
C ARG A 49 -9.35 -6.63 -7.00
N GLY A 50 -8.28 -7.40 -6.72
CA GLY A 50 -8.38 -8.84 -6.50
C GLY A 50 -9.28 -9.23 -5.32
N ARG A 51 -9.59 -8.29 -4.42
CA ARG A 51 -10.50 -8.46 -3.29
C ARG A 51 -11.87 -7.77 -3.49
N GLY A 52 -12.16 -7.28 -4.68
CA GLY A 52 -13.45 -6.68 -5.03
C GLY A 52 -13.60 -5.20 -4.66
N HIS A 53 -12.50 -4.52 -4.29
CA HIS A 53 -12.50 -3.08 -4.04
C HIS A 53 -12.00 -2.33 -5.28
N GLU A 54 -12.65 -1.20 -5.61
CA GLU A 54 -12.17 -0.28 -6.64
C GLU A 54 -11.66 1.01 -5.96
N PRO A 55 -10.35 1.14 -5.72
CA PRO A 55 -9.79 2.25 -4.94
C PRO A 55 -9.62 3.52 -5.78
N GLU A 56 -9.68 4.68 -5.12
CA GLU A 56 -9.41 5.98 -5.77
C GLU A 56 -7.92 6.16 -6.08
N MET A 57 -7.62 6.56 -7.31
CA MET A 57 -6.27 6.92 -7.75
C MET A 57 -6.00 8.40 -7.50
N ILE A 58 -5.15 8.69 -6.51
CA ILE A 58 -4.73 10.05 -6.19
C ILE A 58 -3.68 10.55 -7.19
N LYS A 59 -3.63 11.87 -7.36
CA LYS A 59 -2.56 12.53 -8.12
C LYS A 59 -1.36 12.75 -7.20
N LEU A 60 -0.17 12.40 -7.69
CA LEU A 60 1.08 12.85 -7.07
C LEU A 60 1.28 14.31 -7.48
N ALA A 61 1.49 15.17 -6.49
CA ALA A 61 1.82 16.58 -6.69
C ALA A 61 3.26 16.75 -7.19
#